data_AF-A0A958DU13-F1
#
_entry.id   AF-A0A958DU13-F1
#
_cell.length_a   1.000
_cell.length_b   1.000
_cell.length_c   1.000
_cell.angle_alpha   90.00
_cell.angle_beta   90.00
_cell.angle_gamma   90.00
#
_symmetry.space_group_name_H-M   'P 1'
#
loop_
_entity.id
_entity.type
_entity.pdbx_description
1 polymer ?
#
loop_
_entity_poly.entity_id
_entity_poly.type
_entity_poly.pdbx_seq_one_letter_code
_entity_poly.pdbx_strand_id
1 'polypeptide(L)'
;MNCKTIYKAAVVVVFIATVASAQRVETLVASLNASGGISVDSEGFIYVADFGNLLSTATGTTVYKVSSNGNYSVFANGLLGASGNDFDSQG
;
A
#
# COMPACT_ATOMS: atom_id res chain seq x y z
N MET A 1 46.25 38.42 38.67
CA MET A 1 45.49 38.12 37.44
C MET A 1 44.47 37.04 37.78
N ASN A 2 43.21 37.41 37.99
CA ASN A 2 42.12 36.47 38.30
C ASN A 2 41.37 36.15 37.01
N CYS A 3 41.68 35.02 36.38
CA CYS A 3 40.90 34.50 35.26
C CYS A 3 39.77 33.62 35.82
N LYS A 4 38.54 34.14 35.84
CA LYS A 4 37.35 33.34 36.16
C LYS A 4 36.81 32.75 34.85
N THR A 5 36.99 31.46 34.66
CA THR A 5 36.36 30.72 33.56
C THR A 5 34.87 30.54 33.86
N ILE A 6 34.02 31.11 33.02
CA ILE A 6 32.56 30.97 33.10
C ILE A 6 32.15 29.83 32.18
N TYR A 7 31.61 28.74 32.74
CA TYR A 7 31.00 27.66 31.95
C TYR A 7 29.57 28.06 31.61
N LYS A 8 29.25 28.17 30.32
CA LYS A 8 27.86 28.34 29.85
C LYS A 8 27.23 26.96 29.71
N ALA A 9 26.24 26.66 30.54
CA ALA A 9 25.38 25.50 30.34
C ALA A 9 24.45 25.76 29.15
N ALA A 10 24.58 24.96 28.09
CA ALA A 10 23.61 24.94 27.01
C ALA A 10 22.50 23.94 27.37
N VAL A 11 21.28 24.44 27.55
CA VAL A 11 20.10 23.59 27.74
C VAL A 11 19.61 23.20 26.34
N VAL A 12 19.72 21.92 25.99
CA VAL A 12 19.14 21.36 24.77
C VAL A 12 17.74 20.87 25.09
N VAL A 13 16.72 21.59 24.63
CA VAL A 13 15.32 21.17 24.76
C VAL A 13 14.96 20.34 23.54
N VAL A 14 14.75 19.04 23.73
CA VAL A 14 14.27 18.12 22.69
C VAL A 14 12.75 18.10 22.73
N PHE A 15 12.09 18.65 21.71
CA PHE A 15 10.64 18.51 21.52
C PHE A 15 10.37 17.18 20.82
N ILE A 16 9.87 16.19 21.55
CA ILE A 16 9.37 14.95 20.98
C ILE A 16 7.89 15.17 20.65
N ALA A 17 7.58 15.40 19.36
CA ALA A 17 6.20 15.41 18.89
C ALA A 17 5.76 13.97 18.62
N THR A 18 4.83 13.45 19.42
CA THR A 18 4.14 12.19 19.10
C THR A 18 3.15 12.46 17.97
N VAL A 19 3.47 12.03 16.75
CA VAL A 19 2.49 11.93 15.66
C VAL A 19 1.59 10.73 15.97
N ALA A 20 0.42 10.99 16.55
CA ALA A 20 -0.66 10.04 16.56
C ALA A 20 -1.17 9.92 15.12
N SER A 21 -0.84 8.82 14.43
CA SER A 21 -1.39 8.54 13.11
C SER A 21 -2.88 8.24 13.26
N ALA A 22 -3.73 9.17 12.85
CA ALA A 22 -5.15 8.88 12.70
C ALA A 22 -5.30 7.83 11.60
N GLN A 23 -5.75 6.63 11.94
CA GLN A 23 -6.00 5.59 10.94
C GLN A 23 -7.20 6.01 10.10
N ARG A 24 -6.96 6.26 8.81
CA ARG A 24 -7.97 6.69 7.86
C ARG A 24 -8.32 5.54 6.94
N VAL A 25 -9.62 5.25 6.81
CA VAL A 25 -10.15 4.30 5.85
C VAL A 25 -10.60 5.07 4.62
N GLU A 26 -10.14 4.63 3.45
CA GLU A 26 -10.54 5.18 2.16
C GLU A 26 -10.98 4.07 1.21
N THR A 27 -11.98 4.37 0.40
CA THR A 27 -12.31 3.57 -0.76
C THR A 27 -11.50 4.09 -1.94
N LEU A 28 -10.51 3.32 -2.41
CA LEU A 28 -9.70 3.70 -3.57
C LEU A 28 -10.47 3.58 -4.89
N VAL A 29 -11.21 2.47 -5.05
CA VAL A 29 -12.00 2.20 -6.25
C VAL A 29 -13.37 1.71 -5.81
N ALA A 30 -14.43 2.44 -6.17
CA ALA A 30 -15.80 2.11 -5.76
C ALA A 30 -16.39 0.91 -6.52
N SER A 31 -16.00 0.73 -7.79
CA SER A 31 -16.53 -0.32 -8.65
C SER A 31 -15.40 -0.96 -9.45
N LEU A 32 -14.93 -2.11 -8.99
CA LEU A 32 -13.93 -2.93 -9.67
C LEU A 32 -14.45 -4.37 -9.73
N ASN A 33 -14.52 -4.94 -10.94
CA ASN A 33 -14.91 -6.33 -11.14
C ASN A 33 -13.71 -7.23 -10.86
N ALA A 34 -13.32 -7.34 -9.59
CA ALA A 34 -12.15 -8.10 -9.18
C ALA A 34 -12.40 -8.76 -7.82
N SER A 35 -12.87 -10.00 -7.86
CA SER A 35 -13.31 -10.77 -6.70
C SER A 35 -12.24 -11.70 -6.12
N GLY A 36 -11.07 -11.76 -6.75
CA GLY A 36 -9.96 -12.62 -6.38
C GLY A 36 -9.05 -12.02 -5.30
N GLY A 37 -7.85 -12.57 -5.21
CA GLY A 37 -6.82 -12.21 -4.27
C GLY A 37 -6.22 -10.83 -4.53
N ILE A 38 -5.56 -10.32 -3.49
CA ILE A 38 -4.92 -9.01 -3.48
C ILE A 38 -3.48 -9.17 -3.00
N SER A 39 -2.53 -8.57 -3.71
CA SER A 39 -1.15 -8.37 -3.25
C SER A 39 -0.74 -6.90 -3.42
N VAL A 40 0.35 -6.49 -2.78
CA VAL A 40 0.87 -5.13 -2.86
C VAL A 40 2.37 -5.21 -3.18
N ASP A 41 2.82 -4.45 -4.18
CA ASP A 41 4.25 -4.39 -4.51
C ASP A 41 5.02 -3.43 -3.58
N SER A 42 6.35 -3.41 -3.71
CA SER A 42 7.22 -2.54 -2.90
C SER A 42 7.02 -1.04 -3.15
N GLU A 43 6.38 -0.66 -4.27
CA GLU A 43 6.04 0.72 -4.61
C GLU A 43 4.67 1.13 -4.07
N GLY A 44 3.91 0.19 -3.49
CA GLY A 44 2.59 0.42 -2.91
C GLY A 44 1.44 0.33 -3.91
N PHE A 45 1.66 -0.22 -5.11
CA PHE A 45 0.56 -0.56 -6.01
C PHE A 45 -0.12 -1.85 -5.55
N ILE A 46 -1.44 -1.88 -5.67
CA ILE A 46 -2.29 -3.01 -5.29
C ILE A 46 -2.65 -3.79 -6.54
N TYR A 47 -2.50 -5.12 -6.49
CA TYR A 47 -2.78 -6.03 -7.59
C TYR A 47 -3.96 -6.90 -7.22
N VAL A 48 -5.07 -6.74 -7.92
CA VAL A 48 -6.36 -7.38 -7.61
C VAL A 48 -6.73 -8.32 -8.73
N ALA A 49 -6.80 -9.62 -8.43
CA ALA A 49 -7.26 -10.62 -9.39
C ALA A 49 -8.79 -10.59 -9.55
N ASP A 50 -9.27 -10.88 -10.75
CA ASP A 50 -10.68 -11.11 -11.05
C ASP A 50 -10.93 -12.61 -11.26
N PHE A 51 -11.57 -13.23 -10.26
CA PHE A 51 -12.00 -14.62 -10.37
C PHE A 51 -13.33 -14.73 -11.13
N GLY A 52 -14.11 -13.65 -11.20
CA GLY A 52 -15.50 -13.63 -11.65
C GLY A 52 -16.50 -13.64 -10.48
N ASN A 53 -17.79 -13.56 -10.82
CA ASN A 53 -18.83 -13.32 -9.81
C ASN A 53 -19.27 -14.57 -9.03
N LEU A 54 -18.95 -15.77 -9.51
CA LEU A 54 -19.45 -17.03 -8.95
C LEU A 54 -18.29 -17.99 -8.68
N LEU A 55 -18.26 -18.57 -7.48
CA LEU A 55 -17.24 -19.57 -7.10
C LEU A 55 -17.31 -20.84 -7.97
N SER A 56 -18.48 -21.16 -8.51
CA SER A 56 -18.71 -22.32 -9.37
C SER A 56 -18.28 -22.12 -10.81
N THR A 57 -17.94 -20.91 -11.24
CA THR A 57 -17.53 -20.62 -12.62
C THR A 57 -16.53 -19.49 -12.63
N ALA A 58 -15.26 -19.84 -12.81
CA ALA A 58 -14.16 -18.90 -12.81
C ALA A 58 -14.08 -18.15 -14.16
N THR A 59 -15.00 -17.19 -14.36
CA THR A 59 -15.11 -16.43 -15.62
C THR A 59 -14.18 -15.23 -15.69
N GLY A 60 -13.61 -14.81 -14.55
CA GLY A 60 -12.70 -13.68 -14.50
C GLY A 60 -11.33 -14.04 -15.07
N THR A 61 -10.72 -13.08 -15.76
CA THR A 61 -9.53 -13.33 -16.60
C THR A 61 -8.41 -12.33 -16.38
N THR A 62 -8.63 -11.36 -15.50
CA THR A 62 -7.85 -10.12 -15.43
C THR A 62 -7.21 -9.95 -14.06
N VAL A 63 -6.00 -9.40 -14.02
CA VAL A 63 -5.41 -8.82 -12.82
C VAL A 63 -5.29 -7.32 -13.04
N TYR A 64 -5.85 -6.54 -12.13
CA TYR A 64 -5.78 -5.08 -12.16
C TYR A 64 -4.61 -4.59 -11.31
N LYS A 65 -3.91 -3.54 -11.75
CA LYS A 65 -2.97 -2.76 -10.94
C LYS A 65 -3.63 -1.45 -10.54
N VAL A 66 -3.63 -1.14 -9.24
CA VAL A 66 -4.30 0.01 -8.64
C VAL A 66 -3.27 0.88 -7.92
N SER A 67 -3.27 2.18 -8.19
CA SER A 67 -2.44 3.17 -7.51
C SER A 67 -3.06 3.63 -6.18
N SER A 68 -2.24 4.26 -5.33
CA SER A 68 -2.69 4.89 -4.08
C SER A 68 -3.75 5.99 -4.26
N ASN A 69 -3.91 6.51 -5.47
CA ASN A 69 -4.89 7.54 -5.80
C ASN A 69 -6.18 6.98 -6.43
N GLY A 70 -6.35 5.64 -6.44
CA GLY A 70 -7.53 4.99 -6.98
C GLY A 70 -7.57 4.84 -8.50
N ASN A 71 -6.54 5.28 -9.23
CA ASN A 71 -6.42 4.97 -10.66
C ASN A 71 -6.01 3.51 -10.83
N TYR A 72 -6.64 2.79 -11.76
CA TYR A 72 -6.32 1.40 -12.05
C TYR A 72 -6.19 1.11 -13.55
N SER A 73 -5.43 0.07 -13.87
CA SER A 73 -5.22 -0.44 -15.23
C SER A 73 -5.17 -1.97 -15.24
N VAL A 74 -5.24 -2.57 -16.43
CA VAL A 74 -5.01 -4.01 -16.60
C VAL A 74 -3.50 -4.29 -16.51
N PHE A 75 -3.10 -5.14 -15.58
CA PHE A 75 -1.73 -5.64 -15.45
C PHE A 75 -1.52 -6.90 -16.27
N ALA A 76 -2.46 -7.85 -16.16
CA ALA A 76 -2.46 -9.10 -16.92
C ALA A 76 -3.89 -9.47 -17.33
N ASN A 77 -4.03 -10.17 -18.45
CA ASN A 77 -5.30 -10.66 -18.96
C ASN A 77 -5.16 -12.07 -19.57
N GLY A 78 -6.29 -12.66 -19.98
CA GLY A 78 -6.31 -13.97 -20.63
C GLY A 78 -6.11 -15.15 -19.69
N LEU A 79 -6.19 -14.91 -18.37
CA LEU A 79 -6.16 -15.97 -17.37
C LEU A 79 -7.49 -16.74 -17.36
N LEU A 80 -7.47 -17.96 -16.84
CA LEU A 80 -8.68 -18.74 -16.60
C LEU A 80 -8.95 -18.77 -15.10
N GLY A 81 -9.85 -17.91 -14.62
CA GLY A 81 -10.19 -17.82 -13.22
C GLY A 81 -9.06 -17.23 -12.38
N ALA A 82 -8.72 -15.96 -12.61
CA ALA A 82 -7.66 -15.31 -11.85
C ALA A 82 -8.04 -15.29 -10.35
N SER A 83 -7.46 -16.20 -9.56
CA SER A 83 -7.88 -16.42 -8.18
C SER A 83 -6.98 -15.71 -7.18
N GLY A 84 -5.66 -15.86 -7.28
CA GLY A 84 -4.71 -15.27 -6.34
C GLY A 84 -3.41 -14.89 -7.04
N ASN A 85 -2.69 -13.96 -6.41
CA ASN A 85 -1.42 -13.42 -6.88
C ASN A 85 -0.53 -13.10 -5.69
N ASP A 86 0.77 -13.20 -5.89
CA ASP A 86 1.81 -12.83 -4.93
C ASP A 86 3.07 -12.41 -5.70
N PHE A 87 3.97 -11.70 -5.05
CA PHE A 87 5.27 -11.29 -5.59
C PHE A 87 6.37 -12.21 -5.05
N ASP A 88 7.34 -12.56 -5.88
CA ASP A 88 8.47 -13.33 -5.41
C ASP A 88 9.56 -12.42 -4.80
N SER A 89 10.70 -12.99 -4.40
CA SER A 89 11.79 -12.21 -3.80
C SER A 89 12.37 -11.11 -4.69
N GLN A 90 12.10 -11.14 -6.00
CA GLN A 90 12.53 -10.17 -7.00
C GLN A 90 11.45 -9.14 -7.34
N GLY A 91 10.26 -9.23 -6.72
CA GLY A 91 9.08 -8.46 -7.07
C GLY A 91 8.25 -9.13 -8.14
#